data_AF-A0A8H3CKL4-F1
#
_entry.id   AF-A0A8H3CKL4-F1
#
_cell.length_a   1.000
_cell.length_b   1.000
_cell.length_c   1.000
_cell.angle_alpha   90.00
_cell.angle_beta   90.00
_cell.angle_gamma   90.00
#
_symmetry.space_group_name_H-M   'P 1'
#
loop_
_entity.id
_entity.type
_entity.pdbx_description
1 polymer ?
#
loop_
_entity_poly.entity_id
_entity_poly.type
_entity_poly.pdbx_seq_one_letter_code
_entity_poly.pdbx_strand_id
1 'polypeptide(L)'
;MVEVINNYTPPPPKGPVTLPDPDAPYDLNFRFPVRELESDKLKLVPFVPSIHGQALVEGMKPHPELLQYLPWNPFDTLHEFELHFEQRIRSDPTWIVYALLDKSKIIPGQVHGQLAGTIGYLRASPETASVEIGYVIVLPSYQRTFVSTHAIGLLLDYALQKPGDGGLGLRRVQWMAHVDNKPSVRAAERMGFKMEGVLR
;
A
#
# COMPACT_ATOMS: atom_id res chain seq x y z
N MET A 1 -10.71 -37.99 -28.31
CA MET A 1 -10.98 -37.09 -27.17
C MET A 1 -9.61 -36.79 -26.57
N VAL A 2 -9.18 -35.53 -26.55
CA VAL A 2 -7.86 -35.17 -25.99
C VAL A 2 -8.03 -35.03 -24.49
N GLU A 3 -7.32 -35.83 -23.73
CA GLU A 3 -7.26 -35.72 -22.27
C GLU A 3 -6.33 -34.56 -21.90
N VAL A 4 -6.82 -33.61 -21.12
CA VAL A 4 -6.07 -32.46 -20.64
C VAL A 4 -5.92 -32.63 -19.13
N ILE A 5 -4.67 -32.69 -18.65
CA ILE A 5 -4.34 -32.81 -17.22
C ILE A 5 -3.71 -31.51 -16.70
N ASN A 6 -4.10 -31.10 -15.49
CA ASN A 6 -3.48 -29.98 -14.79
C ASN A 6 -2.35 -30.49 -13.88
N ASN A 7 -1.11 -30.39 -14.36
CA ASN A 7 0.08 -30.83 -13.63
C ASN A 7 0.66 -29.74 -12.70
N TYR A 8 -0.14 -28.75 -12.30
CA TYR A 8 0.32 -27.69 -11.41
C TYR A 8 0.78 -28.28 -10.07
N THR A 9 2.06 -28.07 -9.78
CA THR A 9 2.64 -28.33 -8.45
C THR A 9 2.79 -26.98 -7.76
N PRO A 10 2.09 -26.75 -6.62
CA PRO A 10 2.26 -25.52 -5.87
C PRO A 10 3.73 -25.35 -5.47
N PRO A 11 4.27 -24.11 -5.50
CA PRO A 11 5.59 -23.86 -4.93
C PRO A 11 5.59 -24.26 -3.45
N PRO A 12 6.73 -24.72 -2.91
CA PRO A 12 6.84 -25.03 -1.49
C PRO A 12 6.51 -23.78 -0.67
N PRO A 13 5.89 -23.94 0.51
CA PRO A 13 5.62 -22.82 1.40
C PRO A 13 6.93 -22.09 1.71
N LYS A 14 6.89 -20.75 1.73
CA LYS A 14 8.03 -19.94 2.14
C LYS A 14 8.42 -20.34 3.57
N GLY A 15 9.72 -20.51 3.81
CA GLY A 15 10.25 -20.84 5.14
C GLY A 15 9.95 -19.75 6.18
N PRO A 16 10.29 -19.98 7.46
CA PRO A 16 10.09 -18.99 8.51
C PRO A 16 10.83 -17.69 8.17
N VAL A 17 10.11 -16.57 8.19
CA VAL A 17 10.69 -15.25 7.98
C VAL A 17 11.11 -14.68 9.33
N THR A 18 12.36 -14.29 9.43
CA THR A 18 12.90 -13.53 10.56
C THR A 18 12.69 -12.05 10.28
N LEU A 19 12.30 -11.30 11.31
CA LEU A 19 12.18 -9.85 11.18
C LEU A 19 13.57 -9.24 10.90
N PRO A 20 13.65 -8.24 9.99
CA PRO A 20 14.89 -7.51 9.75
C PRO A 20 15.41 -6.84 11.03
N ASP A 21 16.72 -6.66 11.09
CA ASP A 21 17.37 -5.86 12.13
C ASP A 21 16.86 -4.40 12.05
N PRO A 22 16.24 -3.86 13.12
CA PRO A 22 15.70 -2.50 13.10
C PRO A 22 16.77 -1.41 12.96
N ASP A 23 18.04 -1.70 13.28
CA ASP A 23 19.15 -0.75 13.18
C ASP A 23 19.88 -0.82 11.82
N ALA A 24 19.56 -1.81 11.00
CA ALA A 24 20.10 -1.96 9.65
C ALA A 24 19.27 -1.18 8.61
N PRO A 25 19.86 -0.77 7.48
CA PRO A 25 19.10 -0.22 6.37
C PRO A 25 17.99 -1.18 5.90
N TYR A 26 16.75 -0.70 5.87
CA TYR A 26 15.60 -1.51 5.47
C TYR A 26 15.52 -1.66 3.95
N ASP A 27 15.61 -2.89 3.46
CA ASP A 27 15.46 -3.21 2.04
C ASP A 27 13.98 -3.17 1.63
N LEU A 28 13.61 -2.19 0.82
CA LEU A 28 12.23 -2.02 0.34
C LEU A 28 11.83 -3.05 -0.73
N ASN A 29 12.81 -3.70 -1.37
CA ASN A 29 12.60 -4.74 -2.39
C ASN A 29 11.60 -4.35 -3.50
N PHE A 30 11.52 -3.10 -3.94
CA PHE A 30 10.58 -2.70 -5.00
C PHE A 30 11.27 -2.57 -6.35
N ARG A 31 10.60 -3.04 -7.42
CA ARG A 31 11.20 -3.12 -8.77
C ARG A 31 11.30 -1.80 -9.54
N PHE A 32 10.72 -0.72 -9.03
CA PHE A 32 10.85 0.64 -9.59
C PHE A 32 11.58 1.56 -8.61
N PRO A 33 12.15 2.69 -9.07
CA PRO A 33 12.75 3.67 -8.18
C PRO A 33 11.77 4.12 -7.10
N VAL A 34 12.21 4.07 -5.84
CA VAL A 34 11.44 4.52 -4.68
C VAL A 34 11.92 5.91 -4.26
N ARG A 35 10.98 6.78 -3.89
CA ARG A 35 11.28 8.09 -3.30
C ARG A 35 10.20 8.47 -2.31
N GLU A 36 10.51 9.40 -1.42
CA GLU A 36 9.49 10.11 -0.68
C GLU A 36 8.71 11.04 -1.63
N LEU A 37 7.40 11.19 -1.38
CA LEU A 37 6.53 12.10 -2.13
C LEU A 37 5.88 13.04 -1.15
N GLU A 38 5.62 14.29 -1.54
CA GLU A 38 4.94 15.21 -0.64
C GLU A 38 4.12 16.28 -1.36
N SER A 39 3.15 16.79 -0.61
CA SER A 39 2.41 18.02 -0.89
C SER A 39 2.70 19.04 0.21
N ASP A 40 1.99 20.16 0.21
CA ASP A 40 1.99 21.14 1.29
C ASP A 40 1.59 20.52 2.64
N LYS A 41 0.65 19.56 2.65
CA LYS A 41 0.05 19.00 3.87
C LYS A 41 0.39 17.54 4.19
N LEU A 42 0.76 16.75 3.20
CA LEU A 42 0.96 15.31 3.35
C LEU A 42 2.34 14.89 2.85
N LYS A 43 3.02 14.03 3.62
CA LYS A 43 4.25 13.35 3.21
C LYS A 43 4.01 11.84 3.12
N LEU A 44 4.46 11.22 2.04
CA LEU A 44 4.48 9.78 1.82
C LEU A 44 5.93 9.32 1.96
N VAL A 45 6.19 8.49 2.97
CA VAL A 45 7.49 7.84 3.16
C VAL A 45 7.33 6.33 2.99
N PRO A 46 8.33 5.60 2.47
CA PRO A 46 8.25 4.15 2.40
C PRO A 46 7.93 3.55 3.78
N PHE A 47 6.96 2.64 3.82
CA PHE A 47 6.50 2.03 5.06
C PHE A 47 7.53 1.02 5.54
N VAL A 48 8.14 1.32 6.68
CA VAL A 48 9.01 0.43 7.44
C VAL A 48 8.26 -0.11 8.66
N PRO A 49 8.03 -1.42 8.81
CA PRO A 49 7.24 -1.99 9.91
C PRO A 49 7.76 -1.64 11.30
N SER A 50 9.06 -1.69 11.54
CA SER A 50 9.66 -1.36 12.84
C SER A 50 9.50 0.12 13.24
N ILE A 51 9.24 1.01 12.26
CA ILE A 51 9.06 2.45 12.50
C ILE A 51 7.57 2.82 12.58
N HIS A 52 6.75 2.28 11.68
CA HIS A 52 5.36 2.73 11.48
C HIS A 52 4.32 1.72 11.97
N GLY A 53 4.71 0.45 12.14
CA GLY A 53 3.81 -0.67 12.43
C GLY A 53 3.02 -0.47 13.71
N GLN A 54 3.68 -0.05 14.79
CA GLN A 54 3.01 0.17 16.08
C GLN A 54 1.87 1.18 15.96
N ALA A 55 2.15 2.36 15.40
CA ALA A 55 1.15 3.42 15.24
C ALA A 55 -0.01 2.99 14.33
N LEU A 56 0.26 2.20 13.28
CA LEU A 56 -0.78 1.69 12.40
C LEU A 56 -1.67 0.66 13.12
N VAL A 57 -1.06 -0.32 13.80
CA VAL A 57 -1.78 -1.38 14.53
C VAL A 57 -2.63 -0.78 15.64
N GLU A 58 -2.07 0.12 16.46
CA GLU A 58 -2.82 0.82 17.51
C GLU A 58 -3.96 1.66 16.94
N GLY A 59 -3.74 2.34 15.81
CA GLY A 59 -4.76 3.12 15.12
C GLY A 59 -5.89 2.28 14.52
N MET A 60 -5.61 1.05 14.09
CA MET A 60 -6.61 0.14 13.52
C MET A 60 -7.37 -0.68 14.57
N LYS A 61 -6.74 -0.99 15.71
CA LYS A 61 -7.30 -1.87 16.75
C LYS A 61 -8.71 -1.48 17.24
N PRO A 62 -9.05 -0.20 17.49
CA PRO A 62 -10.40 0.19 17.88
C PRO A 62 -11.40 0.23 16.70
N HIS A 63 -10.95 -0.06 15.47
CA HIS A 63 -11.67 0.14 14.22
C HIS A 63 -11.59 -1.10 13.31
N PRO A 64 -12.11 -2.26 13.74
CA PRO A 64 -12.05 -3.51 12.96
C PRO A 64 -12.74 -3.39 11.59
N GLU A 65 -13.68 -2.46 11.42
CA GLU A 65 -14.35 -2.16 10.15
C GLU A 65 -13.38 -1.76 9.03
N LEU A 66 -12.19 -1.22 9.36
CA LEU A 66 -11.16 -0.88 8.38
C LEU A 66 -10.66 -2.10 7.60
N LEU A 67 -10.74 -3.29 8.20
CA LEU A 67 -10.23 -4.54 7.64
C LEU A 67 -11.31 -5.36 6.93
N GLN A 68 -12.59 -4.93 6.99
CA GLN A 68 -13.75 -5.69 6.49
C GLN A 68 -13.61 -6.16 5.03
N TYR A 69 -12.96 -5.37 4.18
CA TYR A 69 -12.80 -5.66 2.75
C TYR A 69 -11.35 -5.98 2.35
N LEU A 70 -10.47 -6.19 3.33
CA LEU A 70 -9.08 -6.56 3.09
C LEU A 70 -8.91 -8.08 3.15
N PRO A 71 -7.98 -8.66 2.38
CA PRO A 71 -7.78 -10.11 2.32
C PRO A 71 -6.92 -10.63 3.48
N TRP A 72 -6.97 -9.99 4.66
CA TRP A 72 -6.27 -10.44 5.86
C TRP A 72 -7.08 -10.15 7.12
N ASN A 73 -6.85 -10.96 8.14
CA ASN A 73 -7.49 -10.83 9.44
C ASN A 73 -6.86 -9.68 10.25
N PRO A 74 -7.56 -9.18 11.28
CA PRO A 74 -6.95 -8.36 12.31
C PRO A 74 -5.71 -9.05 12.91
N PHE A 75 -4.72 -8.25 13.28
CA PHE A 75 -3.51 -8.70 13.96
C PHE A 75 -3.68 -8.48 15.47
N ASP A 76 -3.41 -9.50 16.29
CA ASP A 76 -3.53 -9.39 17.74
C ASP A 76 -2.31 -8.69 18.35
N THR A 77 -1.15 -8.84 17.70
CA THR A 77 0.12 -8.25 18.11
C THR A 77 0.83 -7.51 16.98
N LEU A 78 1.72 -6.57 17.36
CA LEU A 78 2.61 -5.91 16.41
C LEU A 78 3.49 -6.94 15.67
N HIS A 79 3.99 -7.94 16.39
CA HIS A 79 4.85 -8.97 15.83
C HIS A 79 4.17 -9.76 14.69
N GLU A 80 2.90 -10.12 14.85
CA GLU A 80 2.12 -10.78 13.80
C GLU A 80 1.95 -9.89 12.57
N PHE A 81 1.69 -8.60 12.77
CA PHE A 81 1.61 -7.63 11.68
C PHE A 81 2.95 -7.52 10.93
N GLU A 82 4.06 -7.38 11.65
CA GLU A 82 5.40 -7.26 11.05
C GLU A 82 5.75 -8.52 10.25
N LEU A 83 5.53 -9.71 10.82
CA LEU A 83 5.77 -10.98 10.11
C LEU A 83 4.91 -11.08 8.84
N HIS A 84 3.63 -10.70 8.92
CA HIS A 84 2.75 -10.69 7.76
C HIS A 84 3.25 -9.73 6.68
N PHE A 85 3.66 -8.53 7.07
CA PHE A 85 4.18 -7.52 6.15
C PHE A 85 5.45 -8.02 5.44
N GLU A 86 6.40 -8.57 6.18
CA GLU A 86 7.64 -9.12 5.62
C GLU A 86 7.37 -10.30 4.68
N GLN A 87 6.53 -11.24 5.10
CA GLN A 87 6.25 -12.47 4.36
C GLN A 87 5.46 -12.22 3.08
N ARG A 88 4.48 -11.30 3.11
CA ARG A 88 3.47 -11.21 2.05
C ARG A 88 3.52 -9.91 1.27
N ILE A 89 4.03 -8.84 1.85
CA ILE A 89 4.08 -7.52 1.22
C ILE A 89 5.50 -7.24 0.74
N ARG A 90 6.47 -7.08 1.66
CA ARG A 90 7.86 -6.72 1.30
C ARG A 90 8.53 -7.76 0.41
N SER A 91 8.25 -9.05 0.60
CA SER A 91 8.89 -10.11 -0.21
C SER A 91 8.40 -10.18 -1.67
N ASP A 92 7.31 -9.50 -2.04
CA ASP A 92 6.84 -9.40 -3.43
C ASP A 92 7.39 -8.10 -4.04
N PRO A 93 8.32 -8.16 -5.02
CA PRO A 93 8.95 -6.96 -5.55
C PRO A 93 8.04 -6.11 -6.44
N THR A 94 6.80 -6.55 -6.64
CA THR A 94 5.74 -5.82 -7.33
C THR A 94 4.91 -4.95 -6.39
N TRP A 95 5.19 -4.98 -5.07
CA TRP A 95 4.48 -4.24 -4.05
C TRP A 95 5.41 -3.26 -3.32
N ILE A 96 4.88 -2.07 -3.03
CA ILE A 96 5.46 -1.14 -2.06
C ILE A 96 4.34 -0.40 -1.35
N VAL A 97 4.50 -0.20 -0.04
CA VAL A 97 3.57 0.57 0.78
C VAL A 97 4.27 1.82 1.30
N TYR A 98 3.53 2.92 1.36
CA TYR A 98 3.92 4.18 1.94
C TYR A 98 3.11 4.45 3.21
N ALA A 99 3.78 4.96 4.23
CA ALA A 99 3.15 5.61 5.37
C ALA A 99 2.69 7.02 4.98
N LEU A 100 1.46 7.37 5.35
CA LEU A 100 0.88 8.69 5.15
C LEU A 100 1.12 9.53 6.39
N LEU A 101 1.90 10.60 6.30
CA LEU A 101 2.24 11.47 7.42
C LEU A 101 1.61 12.86 7.24
N ASP A 102 0.74 13.25 8.18
CA ASP A 102 0.16 14.60 8.23
C ASP A 102 1.22 15.60 8.71
N LYS A 103 1.61 16.52 7.82
CA LYS A 103 2.68 17.50 8.06
C LYS A 103 2.35 18.47 9.20
N SER A 104 1.06 18.69 9.48
CA SER A 104 0.62 19.56 10.58
C SER A 104 0.82 18.95 11.97
N LYS A 105 1.08 17.64 12.03
CA LYS A 105 1.23 16.87 13.28
C LYS A 105 2.64 16.32 13.47
N ILE A 106 3.59 16.75 12.65
CA ILE A 106 4.97 16.27 12.74
C ILE A 106 5.58 16.70 14.06
N ILE A 107 5.94 15.71 14.86
CA ILE A 107 6.74 15.88 16.07
C ILE A 107 8.06 15.14 15.80
N PRO A 108 9.22 15.84 15.85
CA PRO A 108 10.51 15.20 15.63
C PRO A 108 10.71 13.98 16.54
N GLY A 109 11.07 12.85 15.95
CA GLY A 109 11.27 11.59 16.68
C GLY A 109 10.00 10.83 17.07
N GLN A 110 8.81 11.29 16.70
CA GLN A 110 7.55 10.58 16.96
C GLN A 110 6.79 10.29 15.67
N VAL A 111 6.44 9.02 15.47
CA VAL A 111 5.55 8.58 14.36
C VAL A 111 4.10 8.52 14.82
N HIS A 112 3.89 8.19 16.09
CA HIS A 112 2.56 8.14 16.68
C HIS A 112 1.90 9.53 16.67
N GLY A 113 0.64 9.62 16.27
CA GLY A 113 -0.10 10.87 16.15
C GLY A 113 0.04 11.60 14.82
N GLN A 114 1.13 11.42 14.07
CA GLN A 114 1.29 11.97 12.70
C GLN A 114 0.91 10.97 11.59
N LEU A 115 0.93 9.67 11.88
CA LEU A 115 0.53 8.63 10.92
C LEU A 115 -0.97 8.70 10.65
N ALA A 116 -1.32 8.96 9.39
CA ALA A 116 -2.69 9.02 8.89
C ALA A 116 -3.17 7.71 8.25
N GLY A 117 -2.25 6.79 7.95
CA GLY A 117 -2.55 5.48 7.38
C GLY A 117 -1.52 5.04 6.36
N THR A 118 -1.94 4.23 5.39
CA THR A 118 -1.10 3.64 4.33
C THR A 118 -1.73 3.73 2.96
N ILE A 119 -0.88 3.72 1.93
CA ILE A 119 -1.24 3.55 0.52
C ILE A 119 -0.04 2.95 -0.21
N GLY A 120 -0.23 2.24 -1.32
CA GLY A 120 0.90 1.64 -2.02
C GLY A 120 0.68 1.41 -3.49
N TYR A 121 1.76 1.04 -4.19
CA TYR A 121 1.66 0.37 -5.47
C TYR A 121 1.65 -1.14 -5.26
N LEU A 122 0.77 -1.83 -5.97
CA LEU A 122 0.68 -3.28 -6.02
C LEU A 122 0.83 -3.73 -7.47
N ARG A 123 1.22 -4.99 -7.67
CA ARG A 123 1.27 -5.64 -8.98
C ARG A 123 2.01 -4.81 -10.05
N ALA A 124 3.05 -4.10 -9.62
CA ALA A 124 3.86 -3.28 -10.49
C ALA A 124 4.52 -4.14 -11.58
N SER A 125 4.41 -3.75 -12.84
CA SER A 125 4.98 -4.46 -13.99
C SER A 125 5.69 -3.48 -14.93
N PRO A 126 7.02 -3.57 -15.06
CA PRO A 126 7.77 -2.89 -16.10
C PRO A 126 7.33 -3.31 -17.50
N GLU A 127 6.97 -4.58 -17.68
CA GLU A 127 6.63 -5.18 -18.96
C GLU A 127 5.36 -4.59 -19.58
N THR A 128 4.35 -4.35 -18.74
CA THR A 128 3.09 -3.71 -19.16
C THR A 128 3.03 -2.21 -18.85
N ALA A 129 4.12 -1.64 -18.32
CA ALA A 129 4.20 -0.27 -17.84
C ALA A 129 3.00 0.11 -16.96
N SER A 130 2.71 -0.70 -15.95
CA SER A 130 1.51 -0.55 -15.12
C SER A 130 1.74 -0.81 -13.63
N VAL A 131 0.90 -0.20 -12.81
CA VAL A 131 0.78 -0.42 -11.36
C VAL A 131 -0.68 -0.40 -10.95
N GLU A 132 -0.98 -0.90 -9.76
CA GLU A 132 -2.24 -0.68 -9.07
C GLU A 132 -2.01 0.18 -7.83
N ILE A 133 -2.86 1.17 -7.58
CA ILE A 133 -2.92 1.81 -6.26
C ILE A 133 -3.78 0.94 -5.35
N GLY A 134 -3.20 0.50 -4.23
CA GLY A 134 -3.85 -0.40 -3.29
C GLY A 134 -3.27 -0.27 -1.88
N TYR A 135 -3.54 -1.26 -1.03
CA TYR A 135 -3.15 -1.24 0.40
C TYR A 135 -3.60 0.05 1.12
N VAL A 136 -4.78 0.54 0.73
CA VAL A 136 -5.31 1.83 1.20
C VAL A 136 -5.96 1.65 2.56
N ILE A 137 -5.34 2.19 3.60
CA ILE A 137 -5.90 2.27 4.94
C ILE A 137 -5.79 3.73 5.36
N VAL A 138 -6.90 4.36 5.71
CA VAL A 138 -6.90 5.73 6.26
C VAL A 138 -7.56 5.67 7.63
N LEU A 139 -6.80 6.02 8.66
CA LEU A 139 -7.27 5.98 10.03
C LEU A 139 -8.45 6.95 10.21
N PRO A 140 -9.46 6.63 11.06
CA PRO A 140 -10.73 7.35 11.04
C PRO A 140 -10.65 8.86 11.27
N SER A 141 -9.70 9.32 12.10
CA SER A 141 -9.44 10.75 12.34
C SER A 141 -8.96 11.52 11.11
N TYR A 142 -8.55 10.82 10.05
CA TYR A 142 -8.08 11.39 8.78
C TYR A 142 -9.03 11.10 7.61
N GLN A 143 -10.09 10.34 7.82
CA GLN A 143 -11.08 10.12 6.78
C GLN A 143 -11.86 11.39 6.49
N ARG A 144 -12.27 11.57 5.23
CA ARG A 144 -12.96 12.79 4.76
C ARG A 144 -12.13 14.08 4.93
N THR A 145 -10.80 13.94 5.04
CA THR A 145 -9.84 15.05 5.01
C THR A 145 -9.07 15.07 3.68
N PHE A 146 -8.02 15.89 3.60
CA PHE A 146 -7.13 15.97 2.43
C PHE A 146 -6.33 14.68 2.17
N VAL A 147 -6.13 13.84 3.19
CA VAL A 147 -5.15 12.73 3.18
C VAL A 147 -5.33 11.80 1.98
N SER A 148 -6.53 11.24 1.76
CA SER A 148 -6.74 10.30 0.65
C SER A 148 -6.53 10.97 -0.71
N THR A 149 -7.06 12.17 -0.90
CA THR A 149 -6.95 12.89 -2.18
C THR A 149 -5.48 13.22 -2.50
N HIS A 150 -4.73 13.72 -1.51
CA HIS A 150 -3.31 14.06 -1.69
C HIS A 150 -2.47 12.80 -1.93
N ALA A 151 -2.69 11.73 -1.15
CA ALA A 151 -1.97 10.48 -1.30
C ALA A 151 -2.16 9.85 -2.68
N ILE A 152 -3.42 9.74 -3.13
CA ILE A 152 -3.74 9.16 -4.44
C ILE A 152 -3.20 10.06 -5.56
N GLY A 153 -3.33 11.38 -5.43
CA GLY A 153 -2.81 12.34 -6.41
C GLY A 153 -1.29 12.25 -6.57
N LEU A 154 -0.54 12.17 -5.46
CA LEU A 154 0.93 12.04 -5.48
C LEU A 154 1.38 10.73 -6.15
N LEU A 155 0.70 9.61 -5.88
CA LEU A 155 0.98 8.36 -6.55
C LEU A 155 0.60 8.41 -8.05
N LEU A 156 -0.57 8.96 -8.40
CA LEU A 156 -0.96 9.09 -9.81
C LEU A 156 0.05 9.93 -10.59
N ASP A 157 0.45 11.08 -10.04
CA ASP A 157 1.44 11.97 -10.64
C ASP A 157 2.78 11.23 -10.83
N TYR A 158 3.30 10.62 -9.76
CA TYR A 158 4.58 9.92 -9.83
C TYR A 158 4.56 8.75 -10.83
N ALA A 159 3.48 7.95 -10.85
CA ALA A 159 3.36 6.82 -11.77
C ALA A 159 3.33 7.26 -13.23
N LEU A 160 2.52 8.28 -13.56
CA LEU A 160 2.21 8.65 -14.95
C LEU A 160 3.15 9.69 -15.55
N GLN A 161 3.80 10.51 -14.71
CA GLN A 161 4.74 11.52 -15.15
C GLN A 161 5.93 10.88 -15.89
N LYS A 162 6.49 11.58 -16.88
CA LYS A 162 7.58 11.06 -17.69
C LYS A 162 8.86 10.89 -16.87
N PRO A 163 9.74 9.92 -17.18
CA PRO A 163 11.01 9.76 -16.49
C PRO A 163 11.89 11.01 -16.51
N GLY A 164 11.88 11.76 -17.63
CA GLY A 164 12.63 13.02 -17.75
C GLY A 164 12.11 14.15 -16.87
N ASP A 165 10.83 14.08 -16.45
CA ASP A 165 10.22 15.03 -15.51
C ASP A 165 10.26 14.47 -14.07
N GLY A 166 10.95 13.35 -13.86
CA GLY A 166 11.04 12.69 -12.58
C GLY A 166 9.84 11.79 -12.25
N GLY A 167 9.09 11.26 -13.21
CA GLY A 167 8.09 10.21 -12.96
C GLY A 167 8.58 8.79 -13.28
N LEU A 168 7.69 7.80 -13.22
CA LEU A 168 7.97 6.41 -13.63
C LEU A 168 7.69 6.15 -15.12
N GLY A 169 6.94 7.02 -15.80
CA GLY A 169 6.56 6.86 -17.20
C GLY A 169 5.59 5.71 -17.47
N LEU A 170 4.83 5.28 -16.45
CA LEU A 170 3.85 4.22 -16.59
C LEU A 170 2.66 4.70 -17.43
N ARG A 171 2.01 3.75 -18.08
CA ARG A 171 0.89 4.00 -18.99
C ARG A 171 -0.47 3.67 -18.37
N ARG A 172 -0.48 2.94 -17.26
CA ARG A 172 -1.71 2.48 -16.62
C ARG A 172 -1.56 2.42 -15.10
N VAL A 173 -2.49 3.07 -14.42
CA VAL A 173 -2.69 2.92 -12.97
C VAL A 173 -4.07 2.29 -12.76
N GLN A 174 -4.12 1.20 -12.01
CA GLN A 174 -5.33 0.45 -11.71
C GLN A 174 -5.79 0.74 -10.28
N TRP A 175 -7.07 0.47 -10.01
CA TRP A 175 -7.66 0.47 -8.69
C TRP A 175 -8.62 -0.70 -8.60
N MET A 176 -8.48 -1.54 -7.57
CA MET A 176 -9.39 -2.64 -7.31
C MET A 176 -10.06 -2.45 -5.96
N ALA A 177 -11.37 -2.65 -5.91
CA ALA A 177 -12.16 -2.59 -4.70
C ALA A 177 -13.24 -3.67 -4.71
N HIS A 178 -13.56 -4.19 -3.53
CA HIS A 178 -14.75 -5.03 -3.37
C HIS A 178 -16.00 -4.22 -3.78
N VAL A 179 -16.93 -4.84 -4.51
CA VAL A 179 -18.11 -4.15 -5.07
C VAL A 179 -18.99 -3.48 -4.01
N ASP A 180 -18.99 -4.02 -2.80
CA ASP A 180 -19.72 -3.47 -1.64
C ASP A 180 -18.93 -2.45 -0.83
N ASN A 181 -17.63 -2.30 -1.10
CA ASN A 181 -16.83 -1.23 -0.51
C ASN A 181 -17.10 0.10 -1.25
N LYS A 182 -18.33 0.62 -1.10
CA LYS A 182 -18.77 1.86 -1.72
C LYS A 182 -17.86 3.06 -1.42
N PRO A 183 -17.28 3.21 -0.21
CA PRO A 183 -16.28 4.26 0.04
C PRO A 183 -15.06 4.18 -0.89
N SER A 184 -14.49 2.98 -1.09
CA SER A 184 -13.35 2.77 -1.97
C SER A 184 -13.70 2.99 -3.44
N VAL A 185 -14.85 2.47 -3.91
CA VAL A 185 -15.35 2.69 -5.28
C VAL A 185 -15.51 4.20 -5.56
N ARG A 186 -16.16 4.94 -4.66
CA ARG A 186 -16.30 6.39 -4.80
C ARG A 186 -14.98 7.15 -4.75
N ALA A 187 -13.98 6.63 -4.03
CA ALA A 187 -12.64 7.24 -4.03
C ALA A 187 -11.99 7.11 -5.40
N ALA A 188 -12.06 5.93 -6.03
CA ALA A 188 -11.56 5.73 -7.39
C ALA A 188 -12.27 6.65 -8.39
N GLU A 189 -13.61 6.70 -8.38
CA GLU A 189 -14.39 7.56 -9.27
C GLU A 189 -14.04 9.04 -9.10
N ARG A 190 -13.94 9.53 -7.85
CA ARG A 190 -13.57 10.92 -7.55
C ARG A 190 -12.18 11.27 -8.08
N MET A 191 -11.24 10.33 -8.04
CA MET A 191 -9.88 10.53 -8.54
C MET A 191 -9.77 10.35 -10.07
N GLY A 192 -10.89 10.13 -10.76
CA GLY A 192 -10.94 10.09 -12.22
C GLY A 192 -10.70 8.72 -12.83
N PHE A 193 -10.57 7.65 -12.02
CA PHE A 193 -10.50 6.29 -12.54
C PHE A 193 -11.79 5.96 -13.32
N LYS A 194 -11.65 5.13 -14.36
CA LYS A 194 -12.77 4.64 -15.16
C LYS A 194 -13.05 3.19 -14.80
N MET A 195 -14.31 2.89 -14.52
CA MET A 195 -14.75 1.52 -14.24
C MET A 195 -14.66 0.69 -15.52
N GLU A 196 -13.84 -0.36 -15.50
CA GLU A 196 -13.67 -1.27 -16.65
C GLU A 196 -14.48 -2.56 -16.52
N GLY A 197 -14.74 -3.04 -15.30
CA GLY A 197 -15.51 -4.26 -15.11
C GLY A 197 -15.50 -4.79 -13.68
N VAL A 198 -16.29 -5.85 -13.47
CA VAL A 198 -16.35 -6.61 -12.22
C VAL A 198 -15.86 -8.03 -12.49
N LEU A 199 -14.79 -8.44 -11.80
CA LEU A 199 -14.33 -9.82 -11.78
C LEU A 199 -15.24 -10.60 -10.82
N ARG A 200 -15.92 -11.64 -11.31
CA ARG A 200 -16.92 -12.44 -10.58
C ARG A 200 -16.41 -13.85 -10.32
#